data_AF-A0A9N9GN71-F1
#
_entry.id   AF-A0A9N9GN71-F1
#
_cell.length_a   1.000
_cell.length_b   1.000
_cell.length_c   1.000
_cell.angle_alpha   90.00
_cell.angle_beta   90.00
_cell.angle_gamma   90.00
#
_symmetry.space_group_name_H-M   'P 1'
#
loop_
_entity.id
_entity.type
_entity.pdbx_description
1 polymer ?
#
loop_
_entity_poly.entity_id
_entity_poly.type
_entity_poly.pdbx_seq_one_letter_code
_entity_poly.pdbx_strand_id
1 'polypeptide(L)'
;MTYLRYLIWIFIITLLYGNVNSAEISLRCLVLIEGRIPSSQSVTIIDISNNHRVDYLKHDIKRKWPSLQEYDPAQITLHKMTEGITLKKVVSFYNDNTQKGREMLPIDSIAVYFPDSPSDICENCIDVAVYVRGEPKRDEL
;
A
#
# COMPACT_ATOMS: atom_id res chain seq x y z
N MET A 1 9.55 0.19 -53.15
CA MET A 1 8.41 -0.19 -52.29
C MET A 1 8.82 -1.14 -51.14
N THR A 2 10.02 -1.01 -50.58
CA THR A 2 10.53 -1.94 -49.54
C THR A 2 10.56 -1.27 -48.16
N TYR A 3 10.93 0.00 -48.10
CA TYR A 3 10.98 0.80 -46.86
C TYR A 3 9.62 0.99 -46.18
N LEU A 4 8.54 1.16 -46.96
CA LEU A 4 7.19 1.32 -46.41
C LEU A 4 6.73 0.04 -45.68
N ARG A 5 7.10 -1.14 -46.17
CA ARG A 5 6.80 -2.42 -45.50
C ARG A 5 7.56 -2.55 -44.18
N TYR A 6 8.83 -2.13 -44.12
CA TYR A 6 9.60 -2.14 -42.88
C TYR A 6 9.04 -1.19 -41.82
N LEU A 7 8.58 0.01 -42.22
CA LEU A 7 7.95 0.95 -41.29
C LEU A 7 6.63 0.40 -40.74
N ILE A 8 5.82 -0.28 -41.57
CA ILE A 8 4.61 -0.96 -41.13
C ILE A 8 4.94 -2.10 -40.14
N TRP A 9 5.97 -2.89 -40.42
CA TRP A 9 6.41 -3.96 -39.52
C TRP A 9 6.93 -3.43 -38.18
N ILE A 10 7.73 -2.36 -38.18
CA ILE A 10 8.19 -1.70 -36.96
C ILE A 10 6.97 -1.19 -36.18
N PHE A 11 6.05 -0.48 -36.83
CA PHE A 11 4.85 0.06 -36.19
C PHE A 11 3.94 -1.03 -35.58
N ILE A 12 3.81 -2.18 -36.25
CA ILE A 12 3.08 -3.35 -35.74
C ILE A 12 3.82 -3.96 -34.54
N ILE A 13 5.15 -4.06 -34.57
CA ILE A 13 5.95 -4.55 -33.43
C ILE A 13 5.82 -3.59 -32.24
N THR A 14 5.87 -2.27 -32.44
CA THR A 14 5.68 -1.29 -31.36
C THR A 14 4.26 -1.31 -30.81
N LEU A 15 3.24 -1.57 -31.64
CA LEU A 15 1.85 -1.75 -31.18
C LEU A 15 1.65 -3.07 -30.42
N LEU A 16 2.35 -4.14 -30.81
CA LEU A 16 2.29 -5.44 -30.14
C LEU A 16 3.06 -5.45 -28.81
N TYR A 17 4.14 -4.67 -28.69
CA TYR A 17 4.96 -4.57 -27.47
C TYR A 17 4.61 -3.37 -26.57
N GLY A 18 3.98 -2.33 -27.11
CA GLY A 18 3.71 -1.07 -26.41
C GLY A 18 2.47 -1.08 -25.52
N ASN A 19 1.78 -2.22 -25.39
CA ASN A 19 0.55 -2.32 -24.61
C ASN A 19 0.54 -3.53 -23.67
N VAL A 20 1.72 -3.90 -23.16
CA VAL A 20 1.76 -4.58 -21.87
C VAL A 20 1.56 -3.47 -20.84
N ASN A 21 0.30 -3.13 -20.56
CA ASN A 21 -0.04 -2.53 -19.29
C ASN A 21 0.48 -3.52 -18.24
N SER A 22 1.69 -3.30 -17.74
CA SER A 22 2.12 -3.90 -16.48
C SER A 22 1.02 -3.53 -15.51
N ALA A 23 0.18 -4.50 -15.14
CA ALA A 23 -0.87 -4.27 -14.16
C ALA A 23 -0.20 -3.54 -12.99
N GLU A 24 -0.56 -2.28 -12.78
CA GLU A 24 0.10 -1.42 -11.82
C GLU A 24 -0.29 -1.97 -10.44
N ILE A 25 0.57 -2.80 -9.87
CA ILE A 25 0.28 -3.51 -8.62
C ILE A 25 0.32 -2.44 -7.52
N SER A 26 -0.86 -2.04 -7.06
CA SER A 26 -1.00 -0.97 -6.09
C SER A 26 -1.70 -1.45 -4.82
N LEU A 27 -1.26 -0.95 -3.67
CA LEU A 27 -1.85 -1.27 -2.36
C LEU A 27 -2.62 -0.06 -1.83
N ARG A 28 -3.85 -0.30 -1.38
CA ARG A 28 -4.67 0.65 -0.64
C ARG A 28 -4.32 0.57 0.84
N CYS A 29 -3.56 1.54 1.30
CA CYS A 29 -3.07 1.64 2.67
C CYS A 29 -3.97 2.60 3.47
N LEU A 30 -4.51 2.16 4.60
CA LEU A 30 -5.24 3.01 5.54
C LEU A 30 -4.34 3.39 6.72
N VAL A 31 -4.14 4.69 6.94
CA VAL A 31 -3.33 5.22 8.05
C VAL A 31 -4.16 5.45 9.31
N LEU A 32 -3.76 4.78 10.38
CA LEU A 32 -4.42 4.75 11.69
C LEU A 32 -3.42 5.23 12.75
N ILE A 33 -3.59 6.46 13.22
CA ILE A 33 -2.70 7.09 14.22
C ILE A 33 -3.43 7.11 15.55
N GLU A 34 -2.85 6.50 16.58
CA GLU A 34 -3.39 6.50 17.94
C GLU A 34 -3.79 7.91 18.41
N GLY A 35 -4.99 8.00 19.00
CA GLY A 35 -5.57 9.27 19.44
C GLY A 35 -6.17 10.15 18.32
N ARG A 36 -6.12 9.71 17.05
CA ARG A 36 -6.77 10.42 15.93
C ARG A 36 -7.91 9.57 15.36
N ILE A 37 -9.03 10.23 15.04
CA ILE A 37 -10.17 9.57 14.40
C ILE A 37 -9.80 9.30 12.93
N PRO A 38 -9.82 8.04 12.48
CA PRO A 38 -9.52 7.72 11.08
C PRO A 38 -10.67 8.17 10.17
N SER A 39 -10.34 8.67 8.98
CA SER A 39 -11.32 9.12 7.99
C SER A 39 -11.02 8.53 6.61
N SER A 40 -11.91 8.73 5.63
CA SER A 40 -11.64 8.35 4.24
C SER A 40 -10.42 9.06 3.64
N GLN A 41 -10.07 10.23 4.17
CA GLN A 41 -8.86 10.94 3.79
C GLN A 41 -7.61 10.24 4.30
N SER A 42 -7.71 9.22 5.18
CA SER A 42 -6.58 8.43 5.68
C SER A 42 -6.11 7.33 4.73
N VAL A 43 -6.71 7.20 3.54
CA VAL A 43 -6.35 6.16 2.55
C VAL A 43 -5.33 6.70 1.55
N THR A 44 -4.28 5.94 1.30
CA THR A 44 -3.28 6.20 0.26
C THR A 44 -3.08 4.98 -0.63
N ILE A 45 -2.83 5.22 -1.91
CA ILE A 45 -2.52 4.17 -2.88
C ILE A 45 -1.02 4.17 -3.12
N ILE A 46 -0.36 3.04 -2.90
CA ILE A 46 1.09 2.89 -3.08
C ILE A 46 1.36 1.89 -4.20
N ASP A 47 2.12 2.31 -5.21
CA ASP A 47 2.65 1.40 -6.22
C ASP A 47 3.78 0.56 -5.62
N ILE A 48 3.70 -0.75 -5.79
CA ILE A 48 4.70 -1.71 -5.31
C ILE A 48 5.49 -2.37 -6.45
N SER A 49 5.32 -1.92 -7.69
CA SER A 49 6.02 -2.43 -8.88
C SER A 49 7.53 -2.55 -8.71
N ASN A 50 8.15 -1.57 -8.02
CA ASN A 50 9.59 -1.48 -7.81
C ASN A 50 10.02 -1.82 -6.37
N ASN A 51 9.08 -2.15 -5.49
CA ASN A 51 9.33 -2.33 -4.06
C ASN A 51 9.22 -3.80 -3.67
N HIS A 52 10.34 -4.41 -3.29
CA HIS A 52 10.34 -5.82 -2.94
C HIS A 52 10.26 -6.10 -1.44
N ARG A 53 10.53 -5.11 -0.57
CA ARG A 53 10.58 -5.29 0.90
C ARG A 53 9.65 -4.33 1.64
N VAL A 54 9.18 -4.78 2.79
CA VAL A 54 8.21 -4.06 3.64
C VAL A 54 8.79 -2.76 4.22
N ASP A 55 10.08 -2.71 4.52
CA ASP A 55 10.73 -1.49 4.99
C ASP A 55 10.69 -0.36 3.95
N TYR A 56 10.89 -0.64 2.67
CA TYR A 56 10.72 0.34 1.59
C TYR A 56 9.27 0.82 1.48
N LEU A 57 8.30 -0.10 1.60
CA LEU A 57 6.87 0.26 1.64
C LEU A 57 6.55 1.23 2.78
N LYS A 58 7.13 1.03 3.98
CA LYS A 58 6.98 1.97 5.10
C LYS A 58 7.49 3.36 4.75
N HIS A 59 8.63 3.47 4.05
CA HIS A 59 9.20 4.74 3.65
C HIS A 59 8.33 5.46 2.62
N ASP A 60 7.77 4.74 1.64
CA ASP A 60 6.89 5.33 0.63
C ASP A 60 5.56 5.79 1.22
N ILE A 61 4.98 5.02 2.13
CA ILE A 61 3.80 5.45 2.90
C ILE A 61 4.12 6.73 3.68
N LYS A 62 5.25 6.77 4.40
CA LYS A 62 5.68 7.96 5.15
C LYS A 62 5.88 9.17 4.24
N ARG A 63 6.44 8.99 3.03
CA ARG A 63 6.61 10.06 2.04
C ARG A 63 5.27 10.62 1.55
N LYS A 64 4.28 9.76 1.31
CA LYS A 64 2.93 10.19 0.88
C LYS A 64 2.09 10.77 2.00
N TRP A 65 2.43 10.50 3.26
CA TRP A 65 1.64 10.92 4.43
C TRP A 65 2.41 11.92 5.31
N PRO A 66 2.18 13.24 5.16
CA PRO A 66 2.92 14.25 5.92
C PRO A 66 2.83 14.07 7.44
N SER A 67 1.68 13.60 7.95
CA SER A 67 1.53 13.35 9.38
C SER A 67 2.38 12.18 9.89
N LEU A 68 2.88 11.29 9.02
CA LEU A 68 3.79 10.22 9.43
C LEU A 68 5.25 10.68 9.55
N GLN A 69 5.58 11.89 9.07
CA GLN A 69 6.96 12.38 9.06
C GLN A 69 7.56 12.52 10.47
N GLU A 70 6.73 12.84 11.46
CA GLU A 70 7.12 13.02 12.86
C GLU A 70 7.44 11.70 13.60
N TYR A 71 7.03 10.54 13.06
CA TYR A 71 7.21 9.24 13.72
C TYR A 71 8.46 8.50 13.22
N ASP A 72 9.11 7.76 14.11
CA ASP A 72 10.17 6.81 13.73
C ASP A 72 9.56 5.65 12.91
N PRO A 73 10.20 5.21 11.80
CA PRO A 73 9.78 3.99 11.08
C PRO A 73 9.55 2.74 11.96
N ALA A 74 10.23 2.63 13.10
CA ALA A 74 10.05 1.57 14.09
C ALA A 74 8.69 1.64 14.82
N GLN A 75 8.08 2.83 14.93
CA GLN A 75 6.76 3.04 15.52
C GLN A 75 5.62 2.74 14.53
N ILE A 76 5.95 2.60 13.24
CA ILE A 76 5.00 2.30 12.18
C ILE A 76 4.93 0.78 12.00
N THR A 77 3.75 0.22 12.25
CA THR A 77 3.45 -1.19 12.02
C THR A 77 2.51 -1.33 10.83
N LEU A 78 2.80 -2.28 9.95
CA LEU A 78 1.99 -2.55 8.77
C LEU A 78 1.28 -3.89 8.97
N HIS A 79 -0.02 -3.94 8.73
CA HIS A 79 -0.81 -5.16 8.81
C HIS A 79 -1.46 -5.44 7.47
N LYS A 80 -1.18 -6.61 6.89
CA LYS A 80 -1.92 -7.13 5.76
C LYS A 80 -3.33 -7.45 6.21
N MET A 81 -4.29 -6.80 5.59
CA MET A 81 -5.70 -7.02 5.85
C MET A 81 -6.22 -8.26 5.15
N THR A 82 -7.35 -8.78 5.66
CA THR A 82 -8.09 -9.84 4.97
C THR A 82 -8.70 -9.28 3.69
N GLU A 83 -8.61 -10.04 2.60
CA GLU A 83 -9.18 -9.65 1.31
C GLU A 83 -10.67 -9.30 1.43
N GLY A 84 -11.09 -8.29 0.66
CA GLY A 84 -12.48 -7.85 0.66
C GLY A 84 -12.87 -6.97 1.86
N ILE A 85 -11.95 -6.61 2.76
CA ILE A 85 -12.31 -5.75 3.89
C ILE A 85 -12.44 -4.28 3.47
N THR A 86 -13.63 -3.72 3.66
CA THR A 86 -13.90 -2.31 3.37
C THR A 86 -13.30 -1.37 4.42
N LEU A 87 -12.99 -0.14 4.01
CA LEU A 87 -12.61 0.98 4.89
C LEU A 87 -13.47 1.07 6.17
N LYS A 88 -14.81 1.07 6.03
CA LYS A 88 -15.75 1.19 7.15
C LYS A 88 -15.51 0.13 8.23
N LYS A 89 -15.21 -1.09 7.80
CA LYS A 89 -14.99 -2.25 8.68
C LYS A 89 -13.62 -2.17 9.38
N VAL A 90 -12.59 -1.70 8.68
CA VAL A 90 -11.28 -1.44 9.32
C VAL A 90 -11.39 -0.34 10.37
N VAL A 91 -12.11 0.74 10.07
CA VAL A 91 -12.37 1.83 11.03
C VAL A 91 -13.13 1.35 12.26
N SER A 92 -14.14 0.49 12.10
CA SER A 92 -14.83 -0.08 13.27
C SER A 92 -13.88 -0.88 14.17
N PHE A 93 -12.98 -1.69 13.59
CA PHE A 93 -12.02 -2.46 14.38
C PHE A 93 -11.01 -1.60 15.13
N TYR A 94 -10.61 -0.50 14.50
CA TYR A 94 -9.73 0.47 15.14
C TYR A 94 -10.38 1.12 16.36
N ASN A 95 -11.65 1.50 16.27
CA ASN A 95 -12.41 2.06 17.39
C ASN A 95 -12.58 1.05 18.54
N ASP A 96 -12.64 -0.23 18.23
CA ASP A 96 -12.68 -1.32 19.21
C ASP A 96 -11.29 -1.63 19.81
N ASN A 97 -10.28 -0.76 19.60
CA ASN A 97 -8.88 -0.91 19.99
C ASN A 97 -8.25 -2.24 19.57
N THR A 98 -8.80 -2.87 18.53
CA THR A 98 -8.39 -4.20 18.10
C THR A 98 -7.65 -4.10 16.77
N GLN A 99 -6.33 -4.22 16.82
CA GLN A 99 -5.52 -4.37 15.60
C GLN A 99 -5.86 -5.72 14.94
N LYS A 100 -6.21 -5.69 13.65
CA LYS A 100 -6.56 -6.88 12.86
C LYS A 100 -5.62 -7.01 11.67
N GLY A 101 -5.61 -8.19 11.06
CA GLY A 101 -4.71 -8.52 9.96
C GLY A 101 -3.38 -9.10 10.43
N ARG A 102 -2.61 -9.58 9.45
CA ARG A 102 -1.30 -10.21 9.68
C ARG A 102 -0.23 -9.12 9.67
N GLU A 103 0.49 -8.96 10.77
CA GLU A 103 1.61 -8.03 10.84
C GLU A 103 2.66 -8.35 9.76
N MET A 104 3.17 -7.31 9.11
CA MET A 104 4.17 -7.37 8.06
C MET A 104 5.54 -7.00 8.62
N LEU A 105 6.48 -7.94 8.60
CA LEU A 105 7.82 -7.72 9.14
C LEU A 105 8.68 -6.90 8.17
N PRO A 106 9.48 -5.92 8.64
CA PRO A 106 10.28 -5.05 7.77
C PRO A 106 11.27 -5.77 6.84
N ILE A 107 11.78 -6.92 7.27
CA ILE A 107 12.75 -7.69 6.50
C ILE A 107 12.11 -8.50 5.37
N ASP A 108 10.82 -8.80 5.49
CA ASP A 108 10.12 -9.68 4.58
C ASP A 108 9.91 -9.03 3.21
N SER A 109 9.76 -9.89 2.21
CA SER A 109 9.29 -9.44 0.90
C SER A 109 7.79 -9.16 0.93
N ILE A 110 7.35 -8.13 0.21
CA ILE A 110 5.91 -7.80 0.07
C ILE A 110 5.13 -9.00 -0.51
N ALA A 111 5.75 -9.76 -1.42
CA ALA A 111 5.15 -10.93 -2.05
C ALA A 111 4.81 -12.07 -1.06
N VAL A 112 5.41 -12.09 0.14
CA VAL A 112 5.04 -13.06 1.21
C VAL A 112 3.61 -12.82 1.72
N TYR A 113 3.13 -11.58 1.61
CA TYR A 113 1.81 -11.15 2.08
C TYR A 113 0.80 -11.06 0.93
N PHE A 114 1.28 -10.71 -0.25
CA PHE A 114 0.53 -10.57 -1.50
C PHE A 114 1.18 -11.45 -2.59
N PRO A 115 1.04 -12.79 -2.49
CA PRO A 115 1.61 -13.69 -3.49
C PRO A 115 0.93 -13.53 -4.85
N ASP A 116 -0.35 -13.20 -4.81
CA ASP A 116 -1.14 -12.72 -5.95
C ASP A 116 -1.30 -11.21 -5.83
N SER A 117 -1.40 -10.52 -6.97
CA SER A 117 -1.70 -9.08 -6.97
C SER A 117 -2.98 -8.81 -6.17
N PRO A 118 -3.03 -7.75 -5.34
CA PRO A 118 -4.25 -7.33 -4.66
C PRO A 118 -5.39 -7.20 -5.67
N SER A 119 -6.56 -7.73 -5.30
CA SER A 119 -7.70 -7.82 -6.21
C SER A 119 -8.29 -6.43 -6.49
N ASP A 120 -8.25 -6.00 -7.75
CA ASP A 120 -8.90 -4.77 -8.22
C ASP A 120 -10.44 -4.81 -8.16
N ILE A 121 -11.03 -5.94 -7.75
CA ILE A 121 -12.47 -6.18 -7.78
C ILE A 121 -13.21 -5.31 -6.73
N CYS A 122 -12.49 -4.76 -5.74
CA CYS A 122 -13.10 -3.97 -4.66
C CYS A 122 -12.57 -2.54 -4.58
N GLU A 123 -13.40 -1.59 -5.03
CA GLU A 123 -13.07 -0.17 -5.13
C GLU A 123 -12.81 0.53 -3.77
N ASN A 124 -13.24 -0.05 -2.65
CA ASN A 124 -13.12 0.52 -1.30
C ASN A 124 -12.44 -0.41 -0.28
N CYS A 125 -11.76 -1.44 -0.77
CA CYS A 125 -11.06 -2.36 0.10
C CYS A 125 -9.72 -1.79 0.57
N ILE A 126 -9.30 -2.21 1.75
CA ILE A 126 -8.01 -1.86 2.34
C ILE A 126 -7.14 -3.10 2.29
N ASP A 127 -5.98 -2.99 1.65
CA ASP A 127 -5.00 -4.08 1.55
C ASP A 127 -4.06 -4.08 2.77
N VAL A 128 -3.69 -2.89 3.24
CA VAL A 128 -2.77 -2.70 4.35
C VAL A 128 -3.34 -1.67 5.32
N ALA A 129 -3.35 -1.97 6.61
CA ALA A 129 -3.49 -0.92 7.62
C ALA A 129 -2.14 -0.56 8.22
N VAL A 130 -1.92 0.74 8.36
CA VAL A 130 -0.72 1.36 8.88
C VAL A 130 -1.06 1.86 10.27
N TYR A 131 -0.64 1.12 11.29
CA TYR A 131 -0.86 1.52 12.68
C TYR A 131 0.37 2.27 13.21
N VAL A 132 0.12 3.42 13.81
CA VAL A 132 1.13 4.19 14.52
C VAL A 132 0.75 4.20 15.98
N ARG A 133 1.61 3.62 16.82
CA ARG A 133 1.48 3.73 18.27
C ARG A 133 2.05 5.07 18.69
N GLY A 134 1.25 5.89 19.36
CA GLY A 134 1.75 7.14 19.95
C GLY A 134 2.73 6.78 21.05
N GLU A 135 3.82 7.53 21.20
CA GLU A 135 4.59 7.40 22.44
C GLU A 135 3.68 7.76 23.63
N PRO A 136 3.72 7.01 24.74
CA PRO A 136 3.25 7.60 26.00
C PRO A 136 4.10 8.85 26.20
N LYS A 137 3.45 10.01 26.39
CA LYS A 137 4.14 11.24 26.78
C LYS A 137 5.11 10.89 27.91
N ARG A 138 6.40 11.07 27.65
CA ARG A 138 7.47 10.98 28.65
C ARG A 138 7.43 12.20 29.60
N ASP A 139 6.25 12.50 30.13
CA ASP A 139 6.03 13.55 31.12
C ASP A 139 5.19 12.92 32.23
N GLU A 140 5.85 12.18 33.14
CA GLU A 140 5.46 11.88 34.53
C GLU A 140 6.35 10.74 35.06
N LEU A 141 7.58 11.08 35.44
CA LEU A 141 8.41 10.28 36.37
C LEU A 141 9.33 11.19 37.17
#